data_AF-A0A9E5YQN5-F1
#
_entry.id   AF-A0A9E5YQN5-F1
#
_cell.length_a   1.000
_cell.length_b   1.000
_cell.length_c   1.000
_cell.angle_alpha   90.00
_cell.angle_beta   90.00
_cell.angle_gamma   90.00
#
_symmetry.space_group_name_H-M   'P 1'
#
loop_
_entity.id
_entity.type
_entity.pdbx_description
1 polymer ?
#
loop_
_entity_poly.entity_id
_entity_poly.type
_entity_poly.pdbx_seq_one_letter_code
_entity_poly.pdbx_strand_id
1 'polypeptide(L)'
;MKIKLQLLLMLFVIFHCNTIFAKKSPDWVKNRPIDSEYYIGIGFAQKIKDNNDHIEIAKNNALKNLSSEITVKITGQAISNIVEKAGMVEDEFKTQIRSYTQAELDGYELVDTWQDKNEYWIYYQLSKELYKQIKQEKIDKAISLALDLFSEAKINEEKKNIEKALLYYLQSLNPIEKYIGESLETTFRGSTIYLNNEIYFCIQNLLSSINLTPQNPTLDAKKNKPIEQFLQVSAIYHDEDSIQTPISNLPLYFSFLRGSGDLLQEVRTDDKGIGKSKVSRVISSEKMQIIQTQLDISRFINQDSTSFIFQNILKSFPVPTAEIILNVSGLTFYIESNETNLGEILTVLHIEPELKNQLSEKGYTFAEDKSGADIFITINARSREGSEMFGMYTSFVDLSLSVTDMLSEEEIYKNSINNISGQGLSYEKAGLKAFQNTAKTSCNDMIPELLEILQN
;
A
#
# COMPACT_ATOMS: atom_id res chain seq x y z
N MET A 1 93.36 3.38 10.03
CA MET A 1 93.11 2.59 8.80
C MET A 1 91.89 1.68 8.98
N LYS A 2 90.71 2.28 9.24
CA LYS A 2 89.46 1.60 9.68
C LYS A 2 88.33 1.70 8.64
N ILE A 3 88.65 1.93 7.36
CA ILE A 3 87.67 2.25 6.32
C ILE A 3 87.58 1.17 5.22
N LYS A 4 88.43 0.13 5.23
CA LYS A 4 88.36 -0.95 4.22
C LYS A 4 87.64 -2.23 4.64
N LEU A 5 87.11 -2.32 5.87
CA LEU A 5 86.37 -3.49 6.36
C LEU A 5 84.85 -3.29 6.39
N GLN A 6 84.35 -2.06 6.21
CA GLN A 6 82.90 -1.77 6.18
C GLN A 6 82.25 -1.93 4.80
N LEU A 7 83.03 -2.11 3.73
CA LEU A 7 82.47 -2.30 2.38
C LEU A 7 82.19 -3.78 2.03
N LEU A 8 82.65 -4.73 2.84
CA LEU A 8 82.40 -6.17 2.62
C LEU A 8 81.20 -6.72 3.42
N LEU A 9 80.70 -5.96 4.41
CA LEU A 9 79.51 -6.34 5.19
C LEU A 9 78.20 -5.75 4.63
N MET A 10 78.29 -4.95 3.56
CA MET A 10 77.15 -4.34 2.85
C MET A 10 76.92 -5.00 1.49
N LEU A 11 77.34 -6.25 1.32
CA LEU A 11 77.08 -7.05 0.11
C LEU A 11 76.67 -8.50 0.47
N PHE A 12 75.97 -8.68 1.58
CA PHE A 12 75.38 -9.97 2.00
C PHE A 12 73.90 -9.82 2.41
N VAL A 13 73.19 -8.83 1.85
CA VAL A 13 71.75 -8.58 2.09
C VAL A 13 70.88 -8.84 0.86
N ILE A 14 71.46 -9.20 -0.29
CA ILE A 14 70.67 -9.48 -1.51
C ILE A 14 71.11 -10.82 -2.07
N PHE A 15 70.77 -11.91 -1.38
CA PHE A 15 70.56 -13.23 -2.00
C PHE A 15 69.90 -14.19 -0.99
N HIS A 16 68.80 -13.80 -0.35
CA HIS A 16 67.77 -14.78 -0.02
C HIS A 16 66.80 -14.80 -1.19
N CYS A 17 67.11 -15.74 -2.09
CA CYS A 17 66.25 -16.23 -3.14
C CYS A 17 64.80 -16.27 -2.65
N ASN A 18 63.95 -15.41 -3.22
CA ASN A 18 62.52 -15.58 -3.19
C ASN A 18 62.19 -16.83 -4.03
N THR A 19 62.42 -18.01 -3.46
CA THR A 19 61.70 -19.19 -3.89
C THR A 19 60.27 -19.01 -3.40
N ILE A 20 59.39 -18.57 -4.30
CA ILE A 20 57.94 -18.69 -4.15
C ILE A 20 57.62 -20.18 -4.20
N PHE A 21 57.93 -20.90 -3.12
CA PHE A 21 57.25 -22.15 -2.83
C PHE A 21 55.82 -21.76 -2.47
N ALA A 22 54.85 -22.31 -3.19
CA ALA A 22 53.47 -22.29 -2.74
C ALA A 22 53.46 -22.80 -1.30
N LYS A 23 53.22 -21.92 -0.33
CA LYS A 23 53.18 -22.27 1.10
C LYS A 23 52.15 -23.40 1.19
N LYS A 24 52.61 -24.62 1.50
CA LYS A 24 51.75 -25.82 1.54
C LYS A 24 50.48 -25.46 2.30
N SER A 25 49.32 -25.66 1.66
CA SER A 25 48.03 -25.26 2.23
C SER A 25 47.88 -25.83 3.65
N PRO A 26 47.57 -24.99 4.65
CA PRO A 26 47.24 -25.45 5.99
C PRO A 26 46.09 -26.47 5.96
N ASP A 27 46.03 -27.33 6.96
CA ASP A 27 44.99 -28.37 7.02
C ASP A 27 43.58 -27.77 7.11
N TRP A 28 43.42 -26.60 7.75
CA TRP A 28 42.13 -25.91 7.87
C TRP A 28 41.54 -25.43 6.53
N VAL A 29 42.38 -25.26 5.50
CA VAL A 29 41.93 -24.93 4.13
C VAL A 29 41.29 -26.15 3.46
N LYS A 30 41.74 -27.36 3.82
CA LYS A 30 41.26 -28.62 3.24
C LYS A 30 40.14 -29.26 4.06
N ASN A 31 40.25 -29.18 5.38
CA ASN A 31 39.37 -29.82 6.35
C ASN A 31 38.94 -28.79 7.38
N ARG A 32 37.64 -28.57 7.52
CA ARG A 32 37.09 -27.65 8.52
C ARG A 32 37.48 -28.13 9.93
N PRO A 33 38.11 -27.30 10.77
CA PRO A 33 38.36 -27.66 12.16
C PRO A 33 37.03 -27.87 12.91
N ILE A 34 37.03 -28.75 13.91
CA ILE A 34 35.89 -28.98 14.80
C ILE A 34 36.34 -28.57 16.19
N ASP A 35 35.64 -27.62 16.80
CA ASP A 35 35.98 -27.11 18.12
C ASP A 35 34.74 -27.03 19.02
N SER A 36 34.86 -27.56 20.24
CA SER A 36 33.78 -27.57 21.24
C SER A 36 33.60 -26.22 21.92
N GLU A 37 34.62 -25.39 22.00
CA GLU A 37 34.65 -24.09 22.68
C GLU A 37 34.48 -22.92 21.72
N TYR A 38 34.86 -23.07 20.45
CA TYR A 38 34.81 -22.00 19.45
C TYR A 38 33.78 -22.26 18.35
N TYR A 39 33.20 -21.18 17.84
CA TYR A 39 32.59 -21.12 16.51
C TYR A 39 33.69 -20.79 15.48
N ILE A 40 33.57 -21.33 14.28
CA ILE A 40 34.61 -21.27 13.24
C ILE A 40 34.04 -20.65 11.96
N GLY A 41 34.64 -19.55 11.53
CA GLY A 41 34.32 -18.87 10.29
C GLY A 41 35.48 -18.97 9.31
N ILE A 42 35.30 -19.73 8.22
CA ILE A 42 36.29 -19.79 7.14
C ILE A 42 35.69 -19.16 5.88
N GLY A 43 36.42 -18.22 5.29
CA GLY A 43 36.02 -17.52 4.08
C GLY A 43 37.10 -17.56 3.03
N PHE A 44 36.69 -17.67 1.77
CA PHE A 44 37.58 -17.66 0.62
C PHE A 44 37.14 -16.59 -0.38
N ALA A 45 38.09 -16.07 -1.15
CA ALA A 45 37.84 -15.24 -2.32
C ALA A 45 38.87 -15.50 -3.41
N GLN A 46 38.46 -15.38 -4.66
CA GLN A 46 39.36 -15.43 -5.80
C GLN A 46 40.08 -14.09 -5.96
N LYS A 47 41.36 -14.15 -6.32
CA LYS A 47 42.18 -13.00 -6.67
C LYS A 47 41.92 -12.64 -8.12
N ILE A 48 41.33 -11.48 -8.33
CA ILE A 48 41.08 -10.92 -9.66
C ILE A 48 42.24 -9.98 -9.99
N LYS A 49 42.80 -10.12 -11.20
CA LYS A 49 43.83 -9.20 -11.69
C LYS A 49 43.26 -7.77 -11.70
N ASP A 50 44.00 -6.82 -11.13
CA ASP A 50 43.65 -5.41 -11.01
C ASP A 50 42.52 -5.06 -10.02
N ASN A 51 42.08 -6.01 -9.17
CA ASN A 51 41.18 -5.73 -8.06
C ASN A 51 41.66 -6.35 -6.71
N ASN A 52 41.79 -5.52 -5.67
CA ASN A 52 42.24 -5.92 -4.34
C ASN A 52 41.10 -6.21 -3.35
N ASP A 53 39.83 -6.23 -3.78
CA ASP A 53 38.66 -6.48 -2.93
C ASP A 53 38.60 -7.92 -2.37
N HIS A 54 39.43 -8.83 -2.87
CA HIS A 54 39.44 -10.24 -2.45
C HIS A 54 39.63 -10.43 -0.93
N ILE A 55 40.37 -9.53 -0.25
CA ILE A 55 40.51 -9.59 1.22
C ILE A 55 39.18 -9.29 1.90
N GLU A 56 38.47 -8.25 1.47
CA GLU A 56 37.18 -7.85 2.02
C GLU A 56 36.10 -8.90 1.72
N ILE A 57 36.10 -9.45 0.50
CA ILE A 57 35.20 -10.54 0.11
C ILE A 57 35.46 -11.79 0.97
N ALA A 58 36.73 -12.18 1.16
CA ALA A 58 37.06 -13.34 2.01
C ALA A 58 36.67 -13.10 3.46
N LYS A 59 36.84 -11.87 3.97
CA LYS A 59 36.39 -11.46 5.31
C LYS A 59 34.88 -11.58 5.45
N ASN A 60 34.12 -11.00 4.51
CA ASN A 60 32.67 -11.06 4.51
C ASN A 60 32.16 -12.51 4.40
N ASN A 61 32.81 -13.34 3.58
CA ASN A 61 32.49 -14.76 3.48
C ASN A 61 32.79 -15.51 4.79
N ALA A 62 33.89 -15.20 5.48
CA ALA A 62 34.24 -15.82 6.75
C ALA A 62 33.23 -15.45 7.86
N LEU A 63 32.84 -14.17 7.94
CA LEU A 63 31.81 -13.71 8.89
C LEU A 63 30.43 -14.30 8.58
N LYS A 64 30.07 -14.42 7.29
CA LYS A 64 28.85 -15.11 6.85
C LYS A 64 28.87 -16.60 7.16
N ASN A 65 30.02 -17.25 7.11
CA ASN A 65 30.19 -18.65 7.51
C ASN A 65 30.05 -18.80 9.03
N LEU A 66 30.69 -17.92 9.81
CA LEU A 66 30.60 -17.88 11.26
C LEU A 66 29.16 -17.66 11.73
N SER A 67 28.46 -16.66 11.18
CA SER A 67 27.05 -16.40 11.50
C SER A 67 26.16 -17.60 11.17
N SER A 68 26.42 -18.29 10.06
CA SER A 68 25.73 -19.52 9.69
C SER A 68 25.86 -20.60 10.75
N GLU A 69 27.07 -20.82 11.28
CA GLU A 69 27.30 -21.83 12.30
C GLU A 69 26.55 -21.51 13.60
N ILE A 70 26.49 -20.23 13.96
CA ILE A 70 25.75 -19.75 15.12
C ILE A 70 24.25 -19.97 14.92
N THR A 71 23.70 -19.51 13.78
CA THR A 71 22.25 -19.56 13.51
C THR A 71 21.70 -20.98 13.40
N VAL A 72 22.46 -21.94 12.84
CA VAL A 72 22.04 -23.35 12.70
C VAL A 72 21.77 -24.02 14.07
N LYS A 73 22.32 -23.47 15.16
CA LYS A 73 22.12 -23.98 16.53
C LYS A 73 21.01 -23.28 17.32
N ILE A 74 20.42 -22.19 16.80
CA ILE A 74 19.34 -21.46 17.47
C ILE A 74 17.98 -22.11 17.10
N THR A 75 17.18 -22.37 18.14
CA THR A 75 16.09 -23.36 18.27
C THR A 75 14.88 -23.18 17.33
N GLY A 76 14.36 -24.28 16.79
CA GLY A 76 13.13 -24.32 15.95
C GLY A 76 11.81 -23.99 16.65
N GLN A 77 11.75 -23.99 17.99
CA GLN A 77 10.50 -23.75 18.74
C GLN A 77 10.09 -22.27 18.75
N ALA A 78 11.04 -21.35 18.89
CA ALA A 78 10.76 -19.91 18.85
C ALA A 78 10.38 -19.46 17.43
N ILE A 79 10.98 -20.10 16.43
CA ILE A 79 10.70 -19.89 15.01
C ILE A 79 9.24 -20.23 14.70
N SER A 80 8.72 -21.39 15.12
CA SER A 80 7.33 -21.83 14.85
C SER A 80 6.30 -20.82 15.37
N ASN A 81 6.44 -20.36 16.63
CA ASN A 81 5.47 -19.46 17.24
C ASN A 81 5.39 -18.09 16.55
N ILE A 82 6.53 -17.55 16.08
CA ILE A 82 6.57 -16.26 15.40
C ILE A 82 6.08 -16.41 13.96
N VAL A 83 6.51 -17.47 13.27
CA VAL A 83 6.06 -17.80 11.91
C VAL A 83 4.54 -17.96 11.85
N GLU A 84 3.94 -18.69 12.80
CA GLU A 84 2.49 -18.88 12.89
C GLU A 84 1.75 -17.57 13.17
N LYS A 85 2.20 -16.77 14.14
CA LYS A 85 1.53 -15.52 14.53
C LYS A 85 1.66 -14.42 13.48
N ALA A 86 2.84 -14.28 12.87
CA ALA A 86 3.12 -13.24 11.89
C ALA A 86 2.81 -13.67 10.44
N GLY A 87 2.43 -14.93 10.21
CA GLY A 87 2.19 -15.48 8.87
C GLY A 87 3.44 -15.48 7.98
N MET A 88 4.63 -15.57 8.57
CA MET A 88 5.91 -15.43 7.87
C MET A 88 6.44 -16.75 7.33
N VAL A 89 7.17 -16.74 6.22
CA VAL A 89 7.89 -17.93 5.76
C VAL A 89 9.11 -18.18 6.65
N GLU A 90 9.27 -19.40 7.15
CA GLU A 90 10.36 -19.79 8.06
C GLU A 90 11.76 -19.46 7.51
N ASP A 91 11.98 -19.69 6.22
CA ASP A 91 13.28 -19.42 5.57
C ASP A 91 13.60 -17.92 5.50
N GLU A 92 12.59 -17.06 5.34
CA GLU A 92 12.76 -15.60 5.37
C GLU A 92 13.15 -15.14 6.78
N PHE A 93 12.48 -15.68 7.79
CA PHE A 93 12.82 -15.42 9.20
C PHE A 93 14.26 -15.82 9.51
N LYS A 94 14.66 -17.06 9.17
CA LYS A 94 16.02 -17.56 9.36
C LYS A 94 17.07 -16.70 8.65
N THR A 95 16.77 -16.25 7.43
CA THR A 95 17.66 -15.38 6.66
C THR A 95 17.87 -14.05 7.37
N GLN A 96 16.79 -13.46 7.90
CA GLN A 96 16.88 -12.19 8.63
C GLN A 96 17.65 -12.34 9.95
N ILE A 97 17.40 -13.39 10.73
CA ILE A 97 18.15 -13.67 11.97
C ILE A 97 19.64 -13.89 11.69
N ARG A 98 19.98 -14.58 10.60
CA ARG A 98 21.38 -14.72 10.17
C ARG A 98 22.02 -13.37 9.84
N SER A 99 21.28 -12.49 9.17
CA SER A 99 21.73 -11.14 8.85
C SER A 99 22.01 -10.33 10.12
N TYR A 100 21.11 -10.35 11.11
CA TYR A 100 21.32 -9.72 12.41
C TYR A 100 22.52 -10.29 13.13
N THR A 101 22.63 -11.62 13.18
CA THR A 101 23.76 -12.30 13.80
C THR A 101 25.07 -11.81 13.17
N GLN A 102 25.15 -11.77 11.83
CA GLN A 102 26.34 -11.31 11.11
C GLN A 102 26.66 -9.83 11.37
N ALA A 103 25.65 -8.96 11.40
CA ALA A 103 25.82 -7.53 11.65
C ALA A 103 26.29 -7.22 13.08
N GLU A 104 25.93 -8.08 14.04
CA GLU A 104 26.22 -7.91 15.46
C GLU A 104 27.36 -8.82 15.97
N LEU A 105 28.05 -9.53 15.06
CA LEU A 105 29.24 -10.32 15.39
C LEU A 105 30.30 -9.42 16.03
N ASP A 106 30.71 -9.79 17.24
CA ASP A 106 31.75 -9.12 18.01
C ASP A 106 32.55 -10.18 18.78
N GLY A 107 33.78 -9.84 19.16
CA GLY A 107 34.69 -10.73 19.89
C GLY A 107 35.30 -11.87 19.04
N TYR A 108 35.19 -11.82 17.71
CA TYR A 108 35.83 -12.79 16.83
C TYR A 108 37.32 -12.46 16.61
N GLU A 109 38.15 -13.48 16.49
CA GLU A 109 39.61 -13.37 16.43
C GLU A 109 40.15 -14.00 15.15
N LEU A 110 41.12 -13.32 14.52
CA LEU A 110 41.83 -13.86 13.36
C LEU A 110 42.79 -14.95 13.83
N VAL A 111 42.54 -16.19 13.41
CA VAL A 111 43.41 -17.33 13.72
C VAL A 111 44.53 -17.43 12.71
N ASP A 112 44.18 -17.41 11.42
CA ASP A 112 45.16 -17.56 10.34
C ASP A 112 44.67 -16.97 9.02
N THR A 113 45.61 -16.73 8.12
CA THR A 113 45.35 -16.38 6.72
C THR A 113 46.22 -17.24 5.81
N TRP A 114 45.64 -17.68 4.69
CA TRP A 114 46.38 -18.41 3.67
C TRP A 114 46.06 -17.87 2.29
N GLN A 115 47.06 -17.88 1.41
CA GLN A 115 46.87 -17.41 0.06
C GLN A 115 47.82 -18.13 -0.91
N ASP A 116 47.38 -18.26 -2.15
CA ASP A 116 48.21 -18.67 -3.27
C ASP A 116 48.10 -17.67 -4.43
N LYS A 117 48.39 -18.09 -5.66
CA LYS A 117 48.31 -17.22 -6.85
C LYS A 117 46.86 -16.85 -7.23
N ASN A 118 45.89 -17.68 -6.86
CA ASN A 118 44.52 -17.59 -7.31
C ASN A 118 43.54 -17.24 -6.18
N GLU A 119 43.88 -17.58 -4.93
CA GLU A 119 42.93 -17.57 -3.82
C GLU A 119 43.49 -16.87 -2.58
N TYR A 120 42.57 -16.34 -1.79
CA TYR A 120 42.81 -15.77 -0.48
C TYR A 120 41.80 -16.33 0.52
N TRP A 121 42.29 -16.84 1.65
CA TRP A 121 41.53 -17.53 2.67
C TRP A 121 41.75 -16.87 4.03
N ILE A 122 40.68 -16.72 4.80
CA ILE A 122 40.68 -16.18 6.16
C ILE A 122 40.02 -17.18 7.10
N TYR A 123 40.64 -17.39 8.26
CA TYR A 123 40.08 -18.19 9.35
C TYR A 123 39.87 -17.33 10.60
N TYR A 124 38.61 -17.13 10.97
CA TYR A 124 38.18 -16.55 12.24
C TYR A 124 37.67 -17.61 13.21
N GLN A 125 37.86 -17.36 14.51
CA GLN A 125 37.20 -18.09 15.59
C GLN A 125 36.46 -17.13 16.53
N LEU A 126 35.46 -17.63 17.24
CA LEU A 126 34.74 -16.87 18.27
C LEU A 126 34.41 -17.79 19.44
N SER A 127 34.84 -17.43 20.66
CA SER A 127 34.51 -18.21 21.85
C SER A 127 33.00 -18.26 22.06
N LYS A 128 32.46 -19.45 22.27
CA LYS A 128 31.03 -19.67 22.52
C LYS A 128 30.57 -19.01 23.82
N GLU A 129 31.41 -19.02 24.84
CA GLU A 129 31.15 -18.35 26.12
C GLU A 129 31.12 -16.84 25.95
N LEU A 130 32.13 -16.28 25.27
CA LEU A 130 32.20 -14.84 25.00
C LEU A 130 31.00 -14.37 24.16
N TYR A 131 30.65 -15.11 23.10
CA TYR A 131 29.46 -14.83 22.30
C TYR A 131 28.19 -14.82 23.16
N LYS A 132 28.03 -15.80 24.05
CA LYS A 132 26.87 -15.86 24.95
C LYS A 132 26.81 -14.66 25.89
N GLN A 133 27.94 -14.24 26.46
CA GLN A 133 28.04 -13.07 27.34
C GLN A 133 27.67 -11.79 26.59
N ILE A 134 28.31 -11.52 25.44
CA ILE A 134 28.04 -10.34 24.61
C ILE A 134 26.57 -10.32 24.16
N LYS A 135 26.03 -11.46 23.75
CA LYS A 135 24.61 -11.57 23.34
C LYS A 135 23.68 -11.25 24.51
N GLN A 136 23.94 -11.78 25.69
CA GLN A 136 23.13 -11.51 26.88
C GLN A 136 23.16 -10.03 27.24
N GLU A 137 24.33 -9.39 27.25
CA GLU A 137 24.44 -7.94 27.51
C GLU A 137 23.62 -7.10 26.52
N LYS A 138 23.58 -7.49 25.24
CA LYS A 138 22.77 -6.81 24.23
C LYS A 138 21.27 -7.05 24.46
N ILE A 139 20.88 -8.26 24.81
CA ILE A 139 19.50 -8.61 25.18
C ILE A 139 19.06 -7.78 26.40
N ASP A 140 19.87 -7.71 27.45
CA ASP A 140 19.54 -6.98 28.67
C ASP A 140 19.35 -5.48 28.39
N LYS A 141 20.21 -4.89 27.55
CA LYS A 141 20.06 -3.50 27.08
C LYS A 141 18.77 -3.30 26.28
N ALA A 142 18.46 -4.22 25.37
CA ALA A 142 17.23 -4.18 24.57
C ALA A 142 15.98 -4.30 25.45
N ILE A 143 15.98 -5.22 26.42
CA ILE A 143 14.91 -5.38 27.41
C ILE A 143 14.74 -4.09 28.22
N SER A 144 15.83 -3.49 28.70
CA SER A 144 15.76 -2.23 29.46
C SER A 144 15.08 -1.12 28.66
N LEU A 145 15.51 -0.90 27.41
CA LEU A 145 14.94 0.13 26.54
C LEU A 145 13.47 -0.12 26.21
N ALA A 146 13.12 -1.38 25.92
CA ALA A 146 11.73 -1.75 25.65
C ALA A 146 10.85 -1.63 26.90
N LEU A 147 11.39 -1.97 28.09
CA LEU A 147 10.66 -1.87 29.36
C LEU A 147 10.38 -0.41 29.74
N ASP A 148 11.30 0.51 29.46
CA ASP A 148 11.08 1.95 29.64
C ASP A 148 9.90 2.45 28.78
N LEU A 149 9.90 2.10 27.48
CA LEU A 149 8.81 2.45 26.56
C LEU A 149 7.48 1.78 26.95
N PHE A 150 7.52 0.50 27.34
CA PHE A 150 6.35 -0.23 27.82
C PHE A 150 5.77 0.39 29.09
N SER A 151 6.63 0.87 30.00
CA SER A 151 6.21 1.58 31.21
C SER A 151 5.51 2.90 30.87
N GLU A 152 6.05 3.67 29.93
CA GLU A 152 5.40 4.90 29.43
C GLU A 152 4.05 4.61 28.75
N ALA A 153 3.94 3.50 28.03
CA ALA A 153 2.68 3.05 27.44
C ALA A 153 1.63 2.78 28.52
N LYS A 154 1.98 2.02 29.57
CA LYS A 154 1.10 1.73 30.71
C LYS A 154 0.66 3.00 31.44
N ILE A 155 1.56 3.96 31.65
CA ILE A 155 1.23 5.26 32.27
C ILE A 155 0.22 6.04 31.41
N ASN A 156 0.38 6.03 30.08
CA ASN A 156 -0.55 6.73 29.18
C ASN A 156 -1.90 6.00 29.07
N GLU A 157 -1.92 4.67 29.11
CA GLU A 157 -3.13 3.87 29.15
C GLU A 157 -3.95 4.17 30.42
N GLU A 158 -3.30 4.18 31.59
CA GLU A 158 -3.92 4.55 32.88
C GLU A 158 -4.50 5.98 32.87
N LYS A 159 -3.85 6.89 32.14
CA LYS A 159 -4.31 8.28 31.94
C LYS A 159 -5.36 8.43 30.83
N LYS A 160 -5.75 7.34 30.16
CA LYS A 160 -6.66 7.31 29.01
C LYS A 160 -6.15 8.11 27.80
N ASN A 161 -4.84 8.31 27.70
CA ASN A 161 -4.16 8.87 26.53
C ASN A 161 -3.88 7.77 25.51
N ILE A 162 -4.94 7.24 24.90
CA ILE A 162 -4.90 5.98 24.13
C ILE A 162 -3.99 6.05 22.91
N GLU A 163 -3.97 7.17 22.20
CA GLU A 163 -3.06 7.38 21.05
C GLU A 163 -1.59 7.24 21.46
N LYS A 164 -1.19 7.85 22.58
CA LYS A 164 0.18 7.76 23.10
C LYS A 164 0.49 6.38 23.67
N ALA A 165 -0.48 5.76 24.33
CA ALA A 165 -0.33 4.40 24.84
C ALA A 165 0.00 3.43 23.70
N LEU A 166 -0.78 3.50 22.60
CA LEU A 166 -0.55 2.69 21.41
C LEU A 166 0.80 3.00 20.76
N LEU A 167 1.17 4.28 20.63
CA LEU A 167 2.47 4.71 20.11
C LEU A 167 3.62 4.07 20.91
N TYR A 168 3.62 4.18 22.23
CA TYR A 168 4.71 3.66 23.06
C TYR A 168 4.74 2.14 23.10
N TYR A 169 3.59 1.46 23.08
CA TYR A 169 3.55 0.00 22.93
C TYR A 169 4.18 -0.44 21.61
N LEU A 170 3.81 0.18 20.50
CA LEU A 170 4.38 -0.15 19.19
C LEU A 170 5.89 0.14 19.14
N GLN A 171 6.34 1.25 19.74
CA GLN A 171 7.76 1.57 19.82
C GLN A 171 8.54 0.59 20.70
N SER A 172 7.94 0.06 21.77
CA SER A 172 8.59 -0.90 22.67
C SER A 172 8.95 -2.24 22.00
N LEU A 173 8.33 -2.55 20.85
CA LEU A 173 8.69 -3.73 20.04
C LEU A 173 10.03 -3.55 19.31
N ASN A 174 10.47 -2.32 19.02
CA ASN A 174 11.65 -2.07 18.19
C ASN A 174 12.97 -2.53 18.87
N PRO A 175 13.28 -2.16 20.13
CA PRO A 175 14.53 -2.59 20.75
C PRO A 175 14.72 -4.11 20.83
N ILE A 176 13.61 -4.85 20.97
CA ILE A 176 13.61 -6.31 21.15
C ILE A 176 13.44 -7.10 19.85
N GLU A 177 13.19 -6.42 18.73
CA GLU A 177 12.92 -7.03 17.43
C GLU A 177 13.95 -8.09 17.03
N LYS A 178 15.24 -7.75 17.17
CA LYS A 178 16.36 -8.64 16.80
C LYS A 178 16.46 -9.89 17.68
N TYR A 179 15.86 -9.85 18.86
CA TYR A 179 15.93 -10.88 19.89
C TYR A 179 14.57 -11.55 20.13
N ILE A 180 13.61 -11.37 19.22
CA ILE A 180 12.25 -11.91 19.38
C ILE A 180 12.20 -13.44 19.49
N GLY A 181 13.22 -14.13 18.98
CA GLY A 181 13.38 -15.59 19.10
C GLY A 181 13.99 -16.07 20.43
N GLU A 182 14.39 -15.14 21.31
CA GLU A 182 14.98 -15.44 22.61
C GLU A 182 13.95 -15.35 23.75
N SER A 183 14.32 -15.84 24.93
CA SER A 183 13.50 -15.65 26.13
C SER A 183 13.74 -14.25 26.70
N LEU A 184 12.79 -13.35 26.49
CA LEU A 184 12.85 -11.95 26.96
C LEU A 184 12.16 -11.79 28.31
N GLU A 185 12.63 -12.56 29.30
CA GLU A 185 12.11 -12.55 30.67
C GLU A 185 12.64 -11.33 31.44
N THR A 186 11.75 -10.63 32.16
CA THR A 186 12.11 -9.49 33.01
C THR A 186 11.15 -9.33 34.17
N THR A 187 11.48 -8.48 35.13
CA THR A 187 10.59 -8.12 36.25
C THR A 187 9.92 -6.78 35.97
N PHE A 188 8.58 -6.77 35.99
CA PHE A 188 7.77 -5.55 35.89
C PHE A 188 6.75 -5.51 37.03
N ARG A 189 6.71 -4.39 37.77
CA ARG A 189 5.81 -4.19 38.92
C ARG A 189 5.82 -5.35 39.95
N GLY A 190 6.98 -5.98 40.16
CA GLY A 190 7.16 -7.09 41.11
C GLY A 190 6.82 -8.48 40.56
N SER A 191 6.38 -8.58 39.30
CA SER A 191 6.06 -9.86 38.65
C SER A 191 7.05 -10.16 37.53
N THR A 192 7.39 -11.44 37.39
CA THR A 192 8.16 -11.94 36.23
C THR A 192 7.25 -12.04 35.02
N ILE A 193 7.64 -11.41 33.92
CA ILE A 193 6.90 -11.40 32.66
C ILE A 193 7.82 -11.75 31.48
N TYR A 194 7.21 -12.23 30.39
CA TYR A 194 7.87 -12.33 29.09
C TYR A 194 7.51 -11.07 28.29
N LEU A 195 8.45 -10.13 28.17
CA LEU A 195 8.18 -8.76 27.74
C LEU A 195 7.52 -8.68 26.36
N ASN A 196 8.00 -9.46 25.40
CA ASN A 196 7.43 -9.51 24.04
C ASN A 196 5.96 -9.97 24.02
N ASN A 197 5.61 -10.99 24.81
CA ASN A 197 4.24 -11.49 24.90
C ASN A 197 3.33 -10.46 25.55
N GLU A 198 3.82 -9.80 26.60
CA GLU A 198 3.07 -8.79 27.33
C GLU A 198 2.79 -7.55 26.47
N ILE A 199 3.79 -7.06 25.73
CA ILE A 199 3.62 -5.96 24.77
C ILE A 199 2.57 -6.34 23.72
N TYR A 200 2.70 -7.53 23.11
CA TYR A 200 1.77 -7.99 22.07
C TYR A 200 0.34 -8.08 22.60
N PHE A 201 0.15 -8.65 23.79
CA PHE A 201 -1.14 -8.75 24.46
C PHE A 201 -1.75 -7.37 24.73
N CYS A 202 -0.96 -6.43 25.24
CA CYS A 202 -1.42 -5.06 25.51
C CYS A 202 -1.84 -4.33 24.22
N ILE A 203 -1.08 -4.48 23.13
CA ILE A 203 -1.46 -3.90 21.83
C ILE A 203 -2.78 -4.50 21.35
N GLN A 204 -2.93 -5.83 21.38
CA GLN A 204 -4.15 -6.48 20.95
C GLN A 204 -5.37 -6.04 21.76
N ASN A 205 -5.24 -6.00 23.09
CA ASN A 205 -6.32 -5.55 23.97
C ASN A 205 -6.68 -4.10 23.67
N LEU A 206 -5.69 -3.21 23.59
CA LEU A 206 -5.91 -1.80 23.30
C LEU A 206 -6.63 -1.61 21.95
N LEU A 207 -6.17 -2.31 20.90
CA LEU A 207 -6.81 -2.26 19.58
C LEU A 207 -8.25 -2.81 19.62
N SER A 208 -8.49 -3.89 20.35
CA SER A 208 -9.83 -4.49 20.48
C SER A 208 -10.82 -3.62 21.26
N SER A 209 -10.31 -2.76 22.13
CA SER A 209 -11.10 -1.80 22.90
C SER A 209 -11.38 -0.49 22.15
N ILE A 210 -10.80 -0.30 20.97
CA ILE A 210 -11.04 0.87 20.11
C ILE A 210 -12.16 0.53 19.12
N ASN A 211 -13.26 1.26 19.21
CA ASN A 211 -14.37 1.16 18.27
C ASN A 211 -14.34 2.34 17.29
N LEU A 212 -14.38 2.02 15.99
CA LEU A 212 -14.63 2.99 14.94
C LEU A 212 -16.09 2.88 14.52
N THR A 213 -16.82 4.00 14.57
CA THR A 213 -18.24 4.04 14.21
C THR A 213 -18.50 5.16 13.20
N PRO A 214 -19.03 4.87 12.01
CA PRO A 214 -19.47 5.90 11.08
C PRO A 214 -20.58 6.76 11.69
N GLN A 215 -20.44 8.08 11.63
CA GLN A 215 -21.54 8.99 11.97
C GLN A 215 -22.55 9.10 10.82
N ASN A 216 -22.06 8.91 9.59
CA ASN A 216 -22.85 8.95 8.36
C ASN A 216 -22.68 7.59 7.67
N PRO A 217 -23.39 6.53 8.09
CA PRO A 217 -23.14 5.16 7.60
C PRO A 217 -23.55 4.97 6.14
N THR A 218 -24.46 5.80 5.64
CA THR A 218 -24.90 5.79 4.24
C THR A 218 -24.89 7.21 3.70
N LEU A 219 -24.33 7.39 2.50
CA LEU A 219 -24.34 8.65 1.78
C LEU A 219 -24.74 8.43 0.32
N ASP A 220 -25.47 9.38 -0.23
CA ASP A 220 -25.78 9.39 -1.65
C ASP A 220 -24.64 10.10 -2.40
N ALA A 221 -24.27 9.54 -3.55
CA ALA A 221 -23.24 10.10 -4.40
C ALA A 221 -23.67 10.04 -5.86
N LYS A 222 -23.13 10.95 -6.66
CA LYS A 222 -23.32 10.95 -8.11
C LYS A 222 -21.99 10.64 -8.78
N LYS A 223 -22.04 9.81 -9.83
CA LYS A 223 -20.84 9.52 -10.63
C LYS A 223 -20.20 10.82 -11.14
N ASN A 224 -18.87 10.88 -11.08
CA ASN A 224 -18.02 12.00 -11.49
C ASN A 224 -18.24 13.33 -10.76
N LYS A 225 -19.04 13.36 -9.71
CA LYS A 225 -19.23 14.54 -8.87
C LYS A 225 -18.60 14.33 -7.47
N PRO A 226 -18.21 15.41 -6.78
CA PRO A 226 -17.80 15.33 -5.38
C PRO A 226 -18.97 14.96 -4.47
N ILE A 227 -18.67 14.45 -3.28
CA ILE A 227 -19.66 14.35 -2.20
C ILE A 227 -19.52 15.60 -1.34
N GLU A 228 -20.62 16.35 -1.18
CA GLU A 228 -20.62 17.59 -0.38
C GLU A 228 -20.37 17.33 1.10
N GLN A 229 -20.94 16.24 1.62
CA GLN A 229 -20.79 15.83 3.02
C GLN A 229 -19.45 15.14 3.25
N PHE A 230 -18.82 15.44 4.38
CA PHE A 230 -17.63 14.72 4.82
C PHE A 230 -18.01 13.30 5.27
N LEU A 231 -17.13 12.34 4.98
CA LEU A 231 -17.14 11.04 5.63
C LEU A 231 -16.67 11.27 7.08
N GLN A 232 -17.49 10.90 8.06
CA GLN A 232 -17.20 11.11 9.47
C GLN A 232 -17.23 9.80 10.23
N VAL A 233 -16.17 9.55 10.99
CA VAL A 233 -16.00 8.34 11.81
C VAL A 233 -15.57 8.75 13.20
N SER A 234 -16.26 8.24 14.21
CA SER A 234 -15.94 8.42 15.61
C SER A 234 -15.04 7.29 16.09
N ALA A 235 -13.94 7.61 16.76
CA ALA A 235 -13.05 6.68 17.43
C ALA A 235 -13.24 6.77 18.95
N ILE A 236 -13.73 5.70 19.56
CA ILE A 236 -14.04 5.64 20.98
C ILE A 236 -13.29 4.45 21.60
N TYR A 237 -12.59 4.72 22.70
CA TYR A 237 -12.02 3.68 23.55
C TYR A 237 -13.01 3.29 24.64
N HIS A 238 -13.17 1.98 24.86
CA HIS A 238 -13.96 1.40 25.93
C HIS A 238 -13.03 0.74 26.95
N ASP A 239 -13.04 1.24 28.19
CA ASP A 239 -12.34 0.57 29.29
C ASP A 239 -13.14 -0.61 29.86
N GLU A 240 -12.55 -1.33 30.82
CA GLU A 240 -13.17 -2.48 31.49
C GLU A 240 -14.48 -2.11 32.21
N ASP A 241 -14.61 -0.87 32.66
CA ASP A 241 -15.80 -0.31 33.31
C ASP A 241 -16.84 0.23 32.29
N SER A 242 -16.62 -0.01 30.99
CA SER A 242 -17.45 0.48 29.88
C SER A 242 -17.54 2.01 29.76
N ILE A 243 -16.59 2.74 30.34
CA ILE A 243 -16.48 4.20 30.18
C ILE A 243 -15.94 4.48 28.78
N GLN A 244 -16.69 5.30 28.05
CA GLN A 244 -16.35 5.73 26.70
C GLN A 244 -15.44 6.95 26.74
N THR A 245 -14.28 6.84 26.09
CA THR A 245 -13.33 7.96 25.95
C THR A 245 -13.08 8.24 24.48
N PRO A 246 -13.34 9.47 23.97
CA PRO A 246 -12.97 9.83 22.61
C PRO A 246 -11.45 9.85 22.46
N ILE A 247 -10.94 9.31 21.35
CA ILE A 247 -9.50 9.22 21.12
C ILE A 247 -9.07 10.31 20.15
N SER A 248 -8.31 11.29 20.63
CA SER A 248 -7.78 12.36 19.80
C SER A 248 -6.49 11.96 19.07
N ASN A 249 -6.22 12.62 17.95
CA ASN A 249 -5.02 12.47 17.13
C ASN A 249 -4.79 11.05 16.55
N LEU A 250 -5.81 10.19 16.57
CA LEU A 250 -5.73 8.82 16.09
C LEU A 250 -5.63 8.80 14.55
N PRO A 251 -4.58 8.20 13.96
CA PRO A 251 -4.41 8.14 12.52
C PRO A 251 -5.39 7.14 11.88
N LEU A 252 -6.15 7.59 10.90
CA LEU A 252 -7.10 6.76 10.15
C LEU A 252 -6.74 6.79 8.66
N TYR A 253 -6.96 5.67 8.00
CA TYR A 253 -6.79 5.52 6.56
C TYR A 253 -8.12 5.11 5.90
N PHE A 254 -8.61 5.94 4.99
CA PHE A 254 -9.80 5.73 4.19
C PHE A 254 -9.44 5.20 2.81
N SER A 255 -10.16 4.17 2.36
CA SER A 255 -9.96 3.58 1.04
C SER A 255 -11.26 2.98 0.49
N PHE A 256 -11.37 2.86 -0.83
CA PHE A 256 -12.47 2.13 -1.44
C PHE A 256 -12.23 0.63 -1.30
N LEU A 257 -13.07 -0.06 -0.54
CA LEU A 257 -13.12 -1.53 -0.51
C LEU A 257 -13.87 -2.07 -1.73
N ARG A 258 -14.90 -1.33 -2.18
CA ARG A 258 -15.68 -1.60 -3.38
C ARG A 258 -15.98 -0.30 -4.11
N GLY A 259 -15.83 -0.29 -5.42
CA GLY A 259 -15.90 0.92 -6.24
C GLY A 259 -14.55 1.63 -6.33
N SER A 260 -14.56 2.88 -6.76
CA SER A 260 -13.33 3.67 -6.94
C SER A 260 -13.63 5.16 -7.00
N GLY A 261 -12.69 5.96 -6.53
CA GLY A 261 -12.79 7.41 -6.51
C GLY A 261 -11.59 8.06 -5.86
N ASP A 262 -11.59 9.39 -5.90
CA ASP A 262 -10.57 10.24 -5.29
C ASP A 262 -11.09 10.73 -3.93
N LEU A 263 -10.31 10.53 -2.87
CA LEU A 263 -10.67 10.95 -1.52
C LEU A 263 -9.42 11.30 -0.70
N LEU A 264 -9.61 12.08 0.37
CA LEU A 264 -8.56 12.34 1.36
C LEU A 264 -8.32 11.09 2.21
N GLN A 265 -7.36 10.26 1.83
CA GLN A 265 -7.15 8.95 2.43
C GLN A 265 -6.67 9.02 3.88
N GLU A 266 -5.69 9.89 4.15
CA GLU A 266 -5.04 9.97 5.45
C GLU A 266 -5.63 11.10 6.29
N VAL A 267 -6.15 10.77 7.47
CA VAL A 267 -6.71 11.75 8.38
C VAL A 267 -6.35 11.42 9.83
N ARG A 268 -6.49 12.40 10.72
CA ARG A 268 -6.39 12.19 12.17
C ARG A 268 -7.68 12.62 12.85
N THR A 269 -8.03 11.95 13.94
CA THR A 269 -9.20 12.34 14.74
C THR A 269 -8.95 13.65 15.49
N ASP A 270 -10.00 14.45 15.65
CA ASP A 270 -9.98 15.68 16.45
C ASP A 270 -10.12 15.39 17.97
N ASP A 271 -10.20 16.44 18.79
CA ASP A 271 -10.36 16.34 20.26
C ASP A 271 -11.64 15.62 20.70
N LYS A 272 -12.63 15.47 19.80
CA LYS A 272 -13.87 14.72 20.05
C LYS A 272 -13.78 13.29 19.53
N GLY A 273 -12.63 12.87 19.03
CA GLY A 273 -12.41 11.55 18.43
C GLY A 273 -12.99 11.42 17.03
N ILE A 274 -13.27 12.51 16.32
CA ILE A 274 -13.90 12.46 14.99
C ILE A 274 -12.84 12.62 13.90
N GLY A 275 -12.70 11.61 13.05
CA GLY A 275 -11.93 11.68 11.80
C GLY A 275 -12.83 12.09 10.64
N LYS A 276 -12.34 13.01 9.78
CA LYS A 276 -13.11 13.56 8.65
C LYS A 276 -12.35 13.42 7.34
N SER A 277 -12.93 12.67 6.40
CA SER A 277 -12.42 12.55 5.03
C SER A 277 -13.39 13.18 4.03
N LYS A 278 -12.87 13.61 2.87
CA LYS A 278 -13.67 14.22 1.79
C LYS A 278 -13.47 13.42 0.51
N VAL A 279 -14.57 13.08 -0.16
CA VAL A 279 -14.55 12.47 -1.49
C VAL A 279 -14.63 13.58 -2.52
N SER A 280 -13.55 13.77 -3.29
CA SER A 280 -13.50 14.77 -4.36
C SER A 280 -14.14 14.28 -5.65
N ARG A 281 -14.14 12.97 -5.90
CA ARG A 281 -14.75 12.40 -7.11
C ARG A 281 -15.07 10.91 -6.94
N VAL A 282 -16.27 10.50 -7.35
CA VAL A 282 -16.63 9.07 -7.47
C VAL A 282 -16.47 8.64 -8.93
N ILE A 283 -15.59 7.68 -9.20
CA ILE A 283 -15.23 7.25 -10.57
C ILE A 283 -16.06 6.02 -10.99
N SER A 284 -16.18 5.03 -10.10
CA SER A 284 -16.89 3.79 -10.42
C SER A 284 -18.39 4.03 -10.66
N SER A 285 -18.97 3.29 -11.59
CA SER A 285 -20.41 3.28 -11.89
C SER A 285 -21.19 2.24 -11.09
N GLU A 286 -20.55 1.53 -10.16
CA GLU A 286 -21.24 0.61 -9.27
C GLU A 286 -22.23 1.36 -8.37
N LYS A 287 -23.47 0.90 -8.35
CA LYS A 287 -24.57 1.54 -7.60
C LYS A 287 -24.35 1.52 -6.09
N MET A 288 -23.69 0.48 -5.58
CA MET A 288 -23.33 0.36 -4.18
C MET A 288 -21.82 0.26 -4.09
N GLN A 289 -21.21 1.28 -3.49
CA GLN A 289 -19.78 1.32 -3.21
C GLN A 289 -19.56 1.31 -1.70
N ILE A 290 -18.37 0.86 -1.29
CA ILE A 290 -18.02 0.73 0.12
C ILE A 290 -16.70 1.43 0.33
N ILE A 291 -16.71 2.46 1.16
CA ILE A 291 -15.49 3.07 1.68
C ILE A 291 -15.23 2.46 3.05
N GLN A 292 -14.05 1.87 3.20
CA GLN A 292 -13.57 1.38 4.49
C GLN A 292 -12.61 2.41 5.08
N THR A 293 -12.75 2.67 6.36
CA THR A 293 -11.73 3.30 7.19
C THR A 293 -11.13 2.28 8.13
N GLN A 294 -9.84 2.43 8.41
CA GLN A 294 -9.15 1.62 9.40
C GLN A 294 -8.16 2.46 10.20
N LEU A 295 -7.82 2.01 11.40
CA LEU A 295 -6.71 2.59 12.17
C LEU A 295 -5.38 2.31 11.46
N ASP A 296 -4.64 3.36 11.12
CA ASP A 296 -3.33 3.25 10.48
C ASP A 296 -2.20 3.24 11.52
N ILE A 297 -1.93 2.05 12.06
CA ILE A 297 -0.86 1.87 13.06
C ILE A 297 0.54 2.12 12.49
N SER A 298 0.71 2.11 11.17
CA SER A 298 2.01 2.33 10.54
C SER A 298 2.51 3.76 10.73
N ARG A 299 1.61 4.71 11.03
CA ARG A 299 1.94 6.13 11.29
C ARG A 299 2.61 6.37 12.64
N PHE A 300 2.59 5.39 13.54
CA PHE A 300 3.27 5.49 14.83
C PHE A 300 4.76 5.16 14.74
N ILE A 301 5.23 4.68 13.60
CA ILE A 301 6.55 4.08 13.46
C ILE A 301 7.21 4.58 12.18
N ASN A 302 8.53 4.75 12.21
CA ASN A 302 9.27 5.17 11.04
C ASN A 302 9.46 4.00 10.07
N GLN A 303 8.61 3.94 9.04
CA GLN A 303 8.56 2.85 8.06
C GLN A 303 9.93 2.57 7.40
N ASP A 304 10.71 3.61 7.09
CA ASP A 304 12.02 3.50 6.42
C ASP A 304 13.07 2.77 7.27
N SER A 305 12.83 2.66 8.57
CA SER A 305 13.73 2.02 9.54
C SER A 305 13.25 0.67 10.06
N THR A 306 12.06 0.21 9.63
CA THR A 306 11.47 -1.06 10.10
C THR A 306 11.99 -2.25 9.31
N SER A 307 12.36 -3.33 9.97
CA SER A 307 12.72 -4.55 9.25
C SER A 307 11.49 -5.29 8.73
N PHE A 308 11.75 -6.24 7.82
CA PHE A 308 10.76 -7.19 7.33
C PHE A 308 10.00 -7.93 8.45
N ILE A 309 10.68 -8.32 9.53
CA ILE A 309 10.04 -9.03 10.65
C ILE A 309 8.99 -8.14 11.31
N PHE A 310 9.39 -6.92 11.64
CA PHE A 310 8.52 -5.97 12.31
C PHE A 310 7.32 -5.56 11.45
N GLN A 311 7.52 -5.33 10.14
CA GLN A 311 6.42 -5.03 9.23
C GLN A 311 5.35 -6.13 9.19
N ASN A 312 5.75 -7.40 9.24
CA ASN A 312 4.81 -8.52 9.27
C ASN A 312 4.10 -8.64 10.62
N ILE A 313 4.79 -8.35 11.74
CA ILE A 313 4.16 -8.26 13.06
C ILE A 313 3.11 -7.14 13.09
N LEU A 314 3.38 -5.98 12.49
CA LEU A 314 2.39 -4.91 12.42
C LEU A 314 1.13 -5.36 11.64
N LYS A 315 1.34 -6.02 10.49
CA LYS A 315 0.25 -6.52 9.64
C LYS A 315 -0.57 -7.62 10.31
N SER A 316 -0.03 -8.34 11.30
CA SER A 316 -0.76 -9.40 12.00
C SER A 316 -1.72 -8.87 13.06
N PHE A 317 -1.61 -7.60 13.46
CA PHE A 317 -2.55 -7.03 14.43
C PHE A 317 -3.92 -6.77 13.79
N PRO A 318 -5.02 -7.22 14.43
CA PRO A 318 -6.36 -6.86 13.99
C PRO A 318 -6.61 -5.39 14.34
N VAL A 319 -6.57 -4.53 13.33
CA VAL A 319 -6.89 -3.11 13.50
C VAL A 319 -8.40 -2.89 13.40
N PRO A 320 -8.97 -1.96 14.19
CA PRO A 320 -10.38 -1.63 14.08
C PRO A 320 -10.69 -0.98 12.74
N THR A 321 -11.82 -1.37 12.16
CA THR A 321 -12.31 -0.90 10.86
C THR A 321 -13.75 -0.43 10.96
N ALA A 322 -14.14 0.49 10.08
CA ALA A 322 -15.52 0.89 9.89
C ALA A 322 -15.83 1.08 8.40
N GLU A 323 -17.07 0.84 8.01
CA GLU A 323 -17.50 0.89 6.61
C GLU A 323 -18.60 1.94 6.43
N ILE A 324 -18.50 2.69 5.34
CA ILE A 324 -19.49 3.67 4.90
C ILE A 324 -19.97 3.23 3.52
N ILE A 325 -21.28 3.11 3.38
CA ILE A 325 -21.91 2.73 2.12
C ILE A 325 -22.21 3.99 1.31
N LEU A 326 -21.80 3.98 0.04
CA LEU A 326 -22.20 4.99 -0.93
C LEU A 326 -23.25 4.42 -1.88
N ASN A 327 -24.41 5.08 -1.92
CA ASN A 327 -25.44 4.84 -2.92
C ASN A 327 -25.16 5.74 -4.11
N VAL A 328 -24.60 5.16 -5.17
CA VAL A 328 -24.20 5.90 -6.35
C VAL A 328 -25.31 5.84 -7.40
N SER A 329 -25.83 7.01 -7.75
CA SER A 329 -26.72 7.18 -8.89
C SER A 329 -25.97 7.70 -10.10
N GLY A 330 -26.50 7.38 -11.30
CA GLY A 330 -26.13 8.08 -12.51
C GLY A 330 -26.59 9.53 -12.46
N LEU A 331 -26.06 10.37 -13.36
CA LEU A 331 -26.56 11.73 -13.56
C LEU A 331 -28.04 11.68 -13.97
N THR A 332 -28.82 12.64 -13.45
CA THR A 332 -30.21 12.81 -13.83
C THR A 332 -30.32 13.79 -15.00
N PHE A 333 -31.02 13.40 -16.06
CA PHE A 333 -31.24 14.21 -17.24
C PHE A 333 -32.64 14.81 -17.26
N TYR A 334 -32.75 16.04 -17.74
CA TYR A 334 -34.00 16.60 -18.24
C TYR A 334 -33.87 16.77 -19.75
N ILE A 335 -34.81 16.22 -20.52
CA ILE A 335 -34.81 16.31 -21.97
C ILE A 335 -36.02 17.13 -22.39
N GLU A 336 -35.78 18.21 -23.13
CA GLU A 336 -36.80 18.97 -23.83
C GLU A 336 -36.65 18.70 -25.33
N SER A 337 -37.71 18.17 -25.95
CA SER A 337 -37.71 17.82 -27.38
C SER A 337 -38.78 18.57 -28.14
N ASN A 338 -38.36 19.25 -29.20
CA ASN A 338 -39.23 19.91 -30.16
C ASN A 338 -39.06 19.25 -31.53
N GLU A 339 -39.99 18.36 -31.88
CA GLU A 339 -39.99 17.62 -33.14
C GLU A 339 -41.14 18.11 -34.04
N THR A 340 -40.80 18.68 -35.19
CA THR A 340 -41.79 19.23 -36.15
C THR A 340 -41.73 18.50 -37.49
N ASN A 341 -42.84 17.93 -37.93
CA ASN A 341 -42.97 17.32 -39.25
C ASN A 341 -43.67 18.29 -40.20
N LEU A 342 -42.93 18.78 -41.20
CA LEU A 342 -43.43 19.71 -42.23
C LEU A 342 -44.11 20.96 -41.64
N GLY A 343 -43.58 21.45 -40.52
CA GLY A 343 -44.10 22.63 -39.81
C GLY A 343 -45.14 22.33 -38.74
N GLU A 344 -45.63 21.09 -38.63
CA GLU A 344 -46.56 20.67 -37.58
C GLU A 344 -45.84 19.97 -36.43
N ILE A 345 -46.19 20.30 -35.18
CA ILE A 345 -45.60 19.65 -34.00
C ILE A 345 -46.09 18.20 -33.92
N LEU A 346 -45.16 17.26 -33.77
CA LEU A 346 -45.49 15.86 -33.59
C LEU A 346 -46.16 15.62 -32.23
N THR A 347 -47.29 14.92 -32.24
CA THR A 347 -47.95 14.42 -31.02
C THR A 347 -47.26 13.18 -30.45
N VAL A 348 -46.57 12.41 -31.29
CA VAL A 348 -45.78 11.25 -30.90
C VAL A 348 -44.33 11.53 -31.29
N LEU A 349 -43.49 11.73 -30.27
CA LEU A 349 -42.06 11.95 -30.46
C LEU A 349 -41.35 10.66 -30.86
N HIS A 350 -40.30 10.79 -31.67
CA HIS A 350 -39.51 9.66 -32.16
C HIS A 350 -38.07 9.66 -31.66
N ILE A 351 -37.48 10.84 -31.42
CA ILE A 351 -36.07 10.97 -31.03
C ILE A 351 -35.92 10.91 -29.51
N GLU A 352 -36.73 11.67 -28.77
CA GLU A 352 -36.71 11.68 -27.29
C GLU A 352 -36.82 10.27 -26.66
N PRO A 353 -37.82 9.42 -27.01
CA PRO A 353 -37.98 8.12 -26.34
C PRO A 353 -36.80 7.18 -26.62
N GLU A 354 -36.21 7.22 -27.81
CA GLU A 354 -35.05 6.39 -28.15
C GLU A 354 -33.81 6.83 -27.36
N LEU A 355 -33.58 8.14 -27.24
CA LEU A 355 -32.50 8.70 -26.42
C LEU A 355 -32.68 8.33 -24.95
N LYS A 356 -33.91 8.44 -24.41
CA LYS A 356 -34.23 8.04 -23.03
C LYS A 356 -33.93 6.56 -22.78
N ASN A 357 -34.31 5.68 -23.71
CA ASN A 357 -34.04 4.25 -23.60
C ASN A 357 -32.54 3.95 -23.55
N GLN A 358 -31.75 4.48 -24.49
CA GLN A 358 -30.30 4.26 -24.56
C GLN A 358 -29.55 4.77 -23.33
N LEU A 359 -29.93 5.94 -22.81
CA LEU A 359 -29.34 6.48 -21.58
C LEU A 359 -29.80 5.70 -20.33
N SER A 360 -31.05 5.23 -20.28
CA SER A 360 -31.55 4.37 -19.19
C SER A 360 -30.79 3.05 -19.12
N GLU A 361 -30.52 2.41 -20.27
CA GLU A 361 -29.71 1.18 -20.35
C GLU A 361 -28.30 1.36 -19.79
N LYS A 362 -27.77 2.59 -19.85
CA LYS A 362 -26.45 2.97 -19.30
C LYS A 362 -26.51 3.42 -17.83
N GLY A 363 -27.67 3.35 -17.19
CA GLY A 363 -27.84 3.60 -15.76
C GLY A 363 -28.10 5.06 -15.37
N TYR A 364 -28.43 5.92 -16.34
CA TYR A 364 -28.85 7.29 -16.08
C TYR A 364 -30.34 7.38 -15.77
N THR A 365 -30.74 8.43 -15.04
CA THR A 365 -32.12 8.67 -14.62
C THR A 365 -32.68 9.94 -15.26
N PHE A 366 -34.00 10.12 -15.23
CA PHE A 366 -34.66 11.30 -15.81
C PHE A 366 -35.49 12.04 -14.79
N ALA A 367 -35.35 13.37 -14.75
CA ALA A 367 -36.18 14.24 -13.91
C ALA A 367 -37.48 14.59 -14.64
N GLU A 368 -38.55 14.81 -13.87
CA GLU A 368 -39.82 15.33 -14.40
C GLU A 368 -39.75 16.84 -14.69
N ASP A 369 -38.88 17.56 -13.99
CA ASP A 369 -38.69 18.99 -14.09
C ASP A 369 -37.22 19.37 -14.31
N LYS A 370 -36.99 20.55 -14.89
CA LYS A 370 -35.65 21.06 -15.19
C LYS A 370 -34.80 21.28 -13.92
N SER A 371 -35.40 21.62 -12.78
CA SER A 371 -34.66 21.88 -11.54
C SER A 371 -34.14 20.62 -10.85
N GLY A 372 -34.74 19.46 -11.11
CA GLY A 372 -34.31 18.16 -10.59
C GLY A 372 -33.19 17.48 -11.39
N ALA A 373 -32.72 18.08 -12.48
CA ALA A 373 -31.72 17.47 -13.37
C ALA A 373 -30.31 18.03 -13.15
N ASP A 374 -29.33 17.14 -13.30
CA ASP A 374 -27.90 17.49 -13.37
C ASP A 374 -27.52 17.98 -14.77
N ILE A 375 -28.16 17.41 -15.80
CA ILE A 375 -27.87 17.67 -17.20
C ILE A 375 -29.16 18.03 -17.93
N PHE A 376 -29.13 19.12 -18.68
CA PHE A 376 -30.23 19.54 -19.55
C PHE A 376 -29.89 19.27 -21.02
N ILE A 377 -30.74 18.52 -21.70
CA ILE A 377 -30.63 18.25 -23.14
C ILE A 377 -31.77 18.95 -23.87
N THR A 378 -31.43 19.74 -24.88
CA THR A 378 -32.41 20.31 -25.82
C THR A 378 -32.28 19.63 -27.17
N ILE A 379 -33.38 19.09 -27.67
CA ILE A 379 -33.50 18.45 -28.98
C ILE A 379 -34.39 19.33 -29.84
N ASN A 380 -33.86 19.81 -30.96
CA ASN A 380 -34.68 20.47 -31.98
C ASN A 380 -34.53 19.69 -33.27
N ALA A 381 -35.64 19.13 -33.75
CA ALA A 381 -35.67 18.38 -34.99
C ALA A 381 -36.82 18.83 -35.89
N ARG A 382 -36.52 19.03 -37.16
CA ARG A 382 -37.51 19.48 -38.15
C ARG A 382 -37.40 18.67 -39.43
N SER A 383 -38.54 18.33 -40.02
CA SER A 383 -38.57 17.73 -41.34
C SER A 383 -38.82 18.76 -42.44
N ARG A 384 -38.34 18.44 -43.63
CA ARG A 384 -38.53 19.21 -44.86
C ARG A 384 -38.83 18.28 -46.02
N GLU A 385 -39.64 18.77 -46.96
CA GLU A 385 -39.94 18.04 -48.19
C GLU A 385 -38.67 17.83 -49.01
N GLY A 386 -38.59 16.67 -49.65
CA GLY A 386 -37.54 16.28 -50.57
C GLY A 386 -38.09 16.11 -51.98
N SER A 387 -37.72 15.01 -52.61
CA SER A 387 -38.15 14.68 -53.97
C SER A 387 -39.30 13.67 -53.97
N GLU A 388 -40.16 13.77 -54.98
CA GLU A 388 -41.10 12.72 -55.37
C GLU A 388 -40.58 12.00 -56.62
N MET A 389 -40.56 10.66 -56.60
CA MET A 389 -40.18 9.85 -57.75
C MET A 389 -40.99 8.56 -57.79
N PHE A 390 -41.67 8.29 -58.91
CA PHE A 390 -42.51 7.10 -59.12
C PHE A 390 -43.59 6.88 -58.02
N GLY A 391 -44.20 7.96 -57.52
CA GLY A 391 -45.22 7.89 -56.46
C GLY A 391 -44.67 7.61 -55.06
N MET A 392 -43.33 7.60 -54.89
CA MET A 392 -42.67 7.57 -53.59
C MET A 392 -42.14 8.96 -53.24
N TYR A 393 -42.43 9.38 -52.03
CA TYR A 393 -42.04 10.68 -51.49
C TYR A 393 -40.83 10.50 -50.58
N THR A 394 -39.88 11.42 -50.68
CA THR A 394 -38.74 11.51 -49.77
C THR A 394 -38.86 12.78 -48.94
N SER A 395 -38.63 12.67 -47.64
CA SER A 395 -38.48 13.81 -46.74
C SER A 395 -37.18 13.69 -45.98
N PHE A 396 -36.64 14.82 -45.54
CA PHE A 396 -35.40 14.88 -44.79
C PHE A 396 -35.65 15.44 -43.40
N VAL A 397 -34.91 14.98 -42.39
CA VAL A 397 -34.91 15.54 -41.05
C VAL A 397 -33.53 16.12 -40.73
N ASP A 398 -33.55 17.33 -40.17
CA ASP A 398 -32.39 18.00 -39.60
C ASP A 398 -32.59 18.07 -38.08
N LEU A 399 -31.60 17.59 -37.33
CA LEU A 399 -31.56 17.51 -35.87
C LEU A 399 -30.42 18.37 -35.34
N SER A 400 -30.69 19.17 -34.31
CA SER A 400 -29.68 19.77 -33.45
C SER A 400 -29.90 19.36 -32.00
N LEU A 401 -28.82 18.95 -31.33
CA LEU A 401 -28.81 18.56 -29.92
C LEU A 401 -27.79 19.42 -29.18
N SER A 402 -28.20 20.01 -28.06
CA SER A 402 -27.34 20.74 -27.13
C SER A 402 -27.48 20.19 -25.72
N VAL A 403 -26.37 20.16 -24.98
CA VAL A 403 -26.31 19.65 -23.60
C VAL A 403 -25.67 20.70 -22.72
N THR A 404 -26.33 21.01 -21.60
CA THR A 404 -25.90 22.00 -20.62
C THR A 404 -25.72 21.31 -19.26
N ASP A 405 -24.60 21.55 -18.58
CA ASP A 405 -24.43 21.17 -17.17
C ASP A 405 -25.19 22.18 -16.30
N MET A 406 -26.15 21.70 -15.53
CA MET A 406 -27.02 22.56 -14.71
C MET A 406 -26.28 23.18 -13.50
N LEU A 407 -25.10 22.66 -13.15
CA LEU A 407 -24.30 23.16 -12.04
C LEU A 407 -23.38 24.31 -12.45
N SER A 408 -22.80 24.27 -13.66
CA SER A 408 -21.98 25.36 -14.21
C SER A 408 -22.76 26.33 -15.11
N GLU A 409 -23.96 25.93 -15.56
CA GLU A 409 -24.76 26.61 -16.59
C GLU A 409 -24.06 26.71 -17.96
N GLU A 410 -23.02 25.91 -18.21
CA GLU A 410 -22.27 25.91 -19.47
C GLU A 410 -22.78 24.85 -20.47
N GLU A 411 -22.82 25.19 -21.76
CA GLU A 411 -23.09 24.25 -22.85
C GLU A 411 -21.85 23.35 -23.04
N ILE A 412 -21.92 22.12 -22.56
CA ILE A 412 -20.81 21.16 -22.56
C ILE A 412 -20.72 20.32 -23.84
N TYR A 413 -21.82 20.22 -24.61
CA TYR A 413 -21.84 19.51 -25.88
C TYR A 413 -22.89 20.10 -26.83
N LYS A 414 -22.55 20.17 -28.11
CA LYS A 414 -23.47 20.57 -29.17
C LYS A 414 -23.10 19.88 -30.46
N ASN A 415 -24.07 19.26 -31.10
CA ASN A 415 -23.87 18.63 -32.40
C ASN A 415 -25.18 18.67 -33.22
N SER A 416 -25.05 18.50 -34.54
CA SER A 416 -26.19 18.52 -35.45
C SER A 416 -26.03 17.48 -36.56
N ILE A 417 -27.10 16.76 -36.85
CA ILE A 417 -27.17 15.79 -37.94
C ILE A 417 -28.19 16.31 -38.95
N ASN A 418 -27.77 16.45 -40.20
CA ASN A 418 -28.61 17.03 -41.24
C ASN A 418 -28.87 16.01 -42.35
N ASN A 419 -29.94 16.22 -43.10
CA ASN A 419 -30.28 15.48 -44.32
C ASN A 419 -30.56 13.99 -44.11
N ILE A 420 -31.10 13.57 -42.96
CA ILE A 420 -31.48 12.17 -42.77
C ILE A 420 -32.77 11.90 -43.54
N SER A 421 -32.69 11.04 -44.56
CA SER A 421 -33.83 10.76 -45.44
C SER A 421 -34.75 9.67 -44.90
N GLY A 422 -36.04 9.80 -45.18
CA GLY A 422 -37.05 8.76 -45.07
C GLY A 422 -37.90 8.72 -46.33
N GLN A 423 -38.37 7.53 -46.71
CA GLN A 423 -39.24 7.32 -47.87
C GLN A 423 -40.62 6.85 -47.42
N GLY A 424 -41.66 7.31 -48.12
CA GLY A 424 -43.05 6.95 -47.82
C GLY A 424 -44.00 7.23 -48.97
N LEU A 425 -45.28 6.91 -48.75
CA LEU A 425 -46.36 7.13 -49.72
C LEU A 425 -46.90 8.58 -49.71
N SER A 426 -46.36 9.44 -48.85
CA SER A 426 -46.61 10.89 -48.77
C SER A 426 -45.42 11.57 -48.08
N TYR A 427 -45.25 12.88 -48.24
CA TYR A 427 -44.19 13.63 -47.53
C TYR A 427 -44.32 13.51 -46.00
N GLU A 428 -45.54 13.45 -45.48
CA GLU A 428 -45.80 13.25 -44.04
C GLU A 428 -45.25 11.90 -43.56
N LYS A 429 -45.61 10.80 -44.24
CA LYS A 429 -45.14 9.44 -43.90
C LYS A 429 -43.64 9.28 -44.11
N ALA A 430 -43.12 9.88 -45.18
CA ALA A 430 -41.70 9.93 -45.45
C ALA A 430 -40.95 10.69 -44.33
N GLY A 431 -41.54 11.77 -43.82
CA GLY A 431 -41.04 12.56 -42.69
C GLY A 431 -41.00 11.75 -41.39
N LEU A 432 -42.09 11.05 -41.03
CA LEU A 432 -42.10 10.15 -39.88
C LEU A 432 -41.03 9.04 -40.00
N LYS A 433 -40.83 8.50 -41.21
CA LYS A 433 -39.76 7.52 -41.44
C LYS A 433 -38.37 8.14 -41.28
N ALA A 434 -38.19 9.38 -41.73
CA ALA A 434 -36.96 10.14 -41.55
C ALA A 434 -36.66 10.39 -40.07
N PHE A 435 -37.67 10.71 -39.25
CA PHE A 435 -37.53 10.84 -37.80
C PHE A 435 -37.09 9.52 -37.13
N GLN A 436 -37.71 8.40 -37.49
CA GLN A 436 -37.29 7.08 -36.99
C GLN A 436 -35.84 6.74 -37.36
N ASN A 437 -35.42 7.07 -38.57
CA ASN A 437 -34.04 6.87 -39.00
C ASN A 437 -33.09 7.81 -38.23
N THR A 438 -33.50 9.08 -38.04
CA THR A 438 -32.74 10.09 -37.31
C THR A 438 -32.49 9.68 -35.87
N ALA A 439 -33.52 9.19 -35.17
CA ALA A 439 -33.40 8.69 -33.80
C ALA A 439 -32.31 7.62 -33.66
N LYS A 440 -32.28 6.65 -34.59
CA LYS A 440 -31.26 5.59 -34.62
C LYS A 440 -29.86 6.13 -34.89
N THR A 441 -29.72 7.02 -35.88
CA THR A 441 -28.43 7.62 -36.24
C THR A 441 -27.90 8.49 -35.11
N SER A 442 -28.74 9.34 -34.50
CA SER A 442 -28.34 10.18 -33.36
C SER A 442 -27.87 9.37 -32.16
N CYS A 443 -28.52 8.24 -31.88
CA CYS A 443 -28.11 7.37 -30.78
C CYS A 443 -26.75 6.70 -31.03
N ASN A 444 -26.42 6.35 -32.28
CA ASN A 444 -25.13 5.74 -32.60
C ASN A 444 -23.99 6.76 -32.62
N ASP A 445 -24.24 7.97 -33.11
CA ASP A 445 -23.18 8.94 -33.35
C ASP A 445 -22.97 9.89 -32.16
N MET A 446 -24.06 10.38 -31.54
CA MET A 446 -23.99 11.47 -30.56
C MET A 446 -23.91 10.98 -29.11
N ILE A 447 -24.50 9.82 -28.79
CA ILE A 447 -24.47 9.28 -27.41
C ILE A 447 -23.05 8.89 -26.99
N PRO A 448 -22.22 8.18 -27.80
CA PRO A 448 -20.86 7.84 -27.37
C PRO A 448 -20.02 9.09 -27.06
N GLU A 449 -20.07 10.11 -27.91
CA GLU A 449 -19.38 11.40 -27.69
C GLU A 449 -19.87 12.10 -26.42
N LEU A 450 -21.19 12.17 -26.23
CA LEU A 450 -21.79 12.75 -25.02
C LEU A 450 -21.29 12.05 -23.76
N LEU A 451 -21.22 10.72 -23.77
CA LEU A 451 -20.79 9.95 -22.61
C LEU A 451 -19.30 10.11 -22.31
N GLU A 452 -18.47 10.31 -23.32
CA GLU A 452 -17.05 10.61 -23.15
C GLU A 452 -16.86 11.97 -22.47
N ILE A 453 -17.64 12.98 -22.88
CA ILE A 453 -17.61 14.32 -22.25
C ILE A 453 -18.10 14.26 -20.81
N LEU A 454 -19.17 13.50 -20.53
CA LEU A 454 -19.69 13.33 -19.17
C LEU A 454 -18.78 12.48 -18.25
N GLN A 455 -17.80 11.78 -18.83
CA GLN A 455 -16.81 11.00 -18.09
C GLN A 455 -15.59 11.82 -17.66
N ASN A 456 -15.29 12.90 -18.39
CA ASN A 456 -14.22 13.84 -18.10
C ASN A 456 -14.69 14.97 -17.19
#